data_AF-A0A2N2P9P3-F1
#
_entry.id   AF-A0A2N2P9P3-F1
#
_cell.length_a   1.000
_cell.length_b   1.000
_cell.length_c   1.000
_cell.angle_alpha   90.00
_cell.angle_beta   90.00
_cell.angle_gamma   90.00
#
_symmetry.space_group_name_H-M   'P 1'
#
loop_
_entity.id
_entity.type
_entity.pdbx_description
1 polymer ?
#
loop_
_entity_poly.entity_id
_entity_poly.type
_entity_poly.pdbx_seq_one_letter_code
_entity_poly.pdbx_strand_id
1 'polypeptide(L)'
;MNVFRNLATLLLAATAASGMGQTPIARDQILETSNEHLMLRWYCSSSSIYSGITNASCPFTAVGWKNGIPYDWGGYDTRDSFYTNVVVNGGYAGDTNSAAVISTNYGNDCSGFASRALRSGRYATSGFPSVCTEITYPVIGPGDLMNYASSHVRIFEKYTGTNLTQEVECTTGGSGTAGMKRRIISTDSNYKPLRYQNTATWPSLTKVLGGATGTASVEFLGQSTSGFRVYRSTDAVNWSLVAGEGALGVQAQTVTANALTQGDTHYFKSTAVNGGVETAASTVLALRQQTGARKALIVNAYDRWHTKTESGGVPHTLVTRTAQALAAAGYAFDSVDNLRVLDETVPLANYSSVWWILGDESTTDEAFSYQEQLRLQDYLQGGGHLFVSGSEIFWDLINKKGPINDEAFALNYLKCGYVSDGSAGNGYSFSGITGEVCAGVSGNFDNGSSGAFDVTWPDVLVPQTGARSVMRYGTGGVAAVAYDGVFGTGITPGSVFVMGFPLESVTSPAARTAIVNAVTTQFFGVSAVEDWTQY
;
A
#
# COMPACT_ATOMS: atom_id res chain seq x y z
N MET A 1 60.80 7.99 -30.84
CA MET A 1 60.54 7.20 -32.06
C MET A 1 59.28 6.38 -31.82
N ASN A 2 58.30 6.55 -32.71
CA ASN A 2 56.92 6.07 -32.63
C ASN A 2 56.79 4.55 -32.46
N VAL A 3 55.91 4.10 -31.55
CA VAL A 3 55.25 2.79 -31.66
C VAL A 3 53.78 2.90 -31.23
N PHE A 4 52.92 2.93 -32.24
CA PHE A 4 51.52 2.46 -32.36
C PHE A 4 50.57 2.50 -31.15
N ARG A 5 49.61 3.45 -31.20
CA ARG A 5 48.26 3.34 -30.62
C ARG A 5 47.33 2.76 -31.69
N ASN A 6 46.72 1.61 -31.43
CA ASN A 6 45.58 1.11 -32.21
C ASN A 6 44.32 1.88 -31.81
N LEU A 7 43.81 2.71 -32.73
CA LEU A 7 42.43 3.19 -32.70
C LEU A 7 41.53 2.09 -33.28
N ALA A 8 40.69 1.49 -32.44
CA ALA A 8 39.46 0.85 -32.90
C ALA A 8 38.32 1.85 -32.74
N THR A 9 37.91 2.45 -33.85
CA THR A 9 36.75 3.32 -33.95
C THR A 9 35.49 2.46 -33.81
N LEU A 10 34.92 2.39 -32.60
CA LEU A 10 33.57 1.87 -32.44
C LEU A 10 32.60 2.98 -32.87
N LEU A 11 32.01 2.81 -34.04
CA LEU A 11 30.90 3.61 -34.52
C LEU A 11 29.74 3.46 -33.51
N LEU A 12 29.53 4.43 -32.63
CA LEU A 12 28.24 4.60 -31.98
C LEU A 12 27.26 5.07 -33.06
N ALA A 13 26.54 4.12 -33.64
CA ALA A 13 25.25 4.43 -34.23
C ALA A 13 24.36 4.91 -33.09
N ALA A 14 24.00 6.19 -33.09
CA ALA A 14 22.95 6.72 -32.24
C ALA A 14 21.63 6.04 -32.64
N THR A 15 21.31 4.94 -31.97
CA THR A 15 19.93 4.49 -31.88
C THR A 15 19.20 5.51 -31.03
N ALA A 16 18.13 6.07 -31.59
CA ALA A 16 17.20 6.89 -30.86
C ALA A 16 16.81 6.16 -29.56
N ALA A 17 16.96 6.83 -28.43
CA ALA A 17 16.45 6.36 -27.15
C ALA A 17 14.92 6.36 -27.21
N SER A 18 14.33 5.30 -27.73
CA SER A 18 12.93 4.95 -27.47
C SER A 18 12.84 4.55 -26.01
N GLY A 19 12.20 5.40 -25.21
CA GLY A 19 11.69 5.16 -23.86
C GLY A 19 12.52 4.24 -22.95
N MET A 20 13.24 4.82 -21.98
CA MET A 20 13.48 4.08 -20.73
C MET A 20 12.10 3.76 -20.15
N GLY A 21 11.69 2.49 -20.31
CA GLY A 21 10.37 2.00 -19.97
C GLY A 21 10.10 2.17 -18.49
N GLN A 22 9.12 2.99 -18.14
CA GLN A 22 8.62 3.00 -16.77
C GLN A 22 7.81 1.72 -16.53
N THR A 23 7.99 1.12 -15.36
CA THR A 23 7.24 -0.05 -14.91
C THR A 23 5.75 0.29 -14.87
N PRO A 24 4.85 -0.63 -15.29
CA PRO A 24 3.42 -0.41 -15.17
C PRO A 24 3.01 -0.13 -13.72
N ILE A 25 2.21 0.92 -13.49
CA ILE A 25 1.67 1.29 -12.18
C ILE A 25 0.24 0.74 -12.00
N ALA A 26 -0.03 0.11 -10.88
CA ALA A 26 -1.35 -0.42 -10.56
C ALA A 26 -2.31 0.69 -10.09
N ARG A 27 -3.63 0.46 -10.22
CA ARG A 27 -4.64 1.53 -10.01
C ARG A 27 -4.83 1.89 -8.54
N ASP A 28 -4.73 0.89 -7.67
CA ASP A 28 -4.59 1.05 -6.22
C ASP A 28 -3.46 2.04 -5.88
N GLN A 29 -2.26 1.86 -6.43
CA GLN A 29 -1.09 2.70 -6.14
C GLN A 29 -1.25 4.17 -6.58
N ILE A 30 -1.95 4.41 -7.70
CA ILE A 30 -2.33 5.76 -8.13
C ILE A 30 -3.23 6.42 -7.07
N LEU A 31 -4.24 5.68 -6.59
CA LEU A 31 -5.18 6.18 -5.59
C LEU A 31 -4.57 6.25 -4.19
N GLU A 32 -3.63 5.39 -3.86
CA GLU A 32 -2.87 5.43 -2.62
C GLU A 32 -2.09 6.75 -2.55
N THR A 33 -1.25 7.03 -3.55
CA THR A 33 -0.52 8.30 -3.67
C THR A 33 -1.48 9.50 -3.62
N SER A 34 -2.65 9.38 -4.25
CA SER A 34 -3.69 10.41 -4.21
C SER A 34 -4.22 10.66 -2.79
N ASN A 35 -4.48 9.60 -2.04
CA ASN A 35 -4.94 9.69 -0.66
C ASN A 35 -3.85 10.21 0.28
N GLU A 36 -2.58 9.86 0.07
CA GLU A 36 -1.49 10.39 0.89
C GLU A 36 -1.42 11.93 0.83
N HIS A 37 -1.55 12.49 -0.37
CA HIS A 37 -1.56 13.94 -0.56
C HIS A 37 -2.83 14.56 0.03
N LEU A 38 -3.98 13.90 -0.13
CA LEU A 38 -5.27 14.35 0.37
C LEU A 38 -5.37 14.32 1.91
N MET A 39 -4.80 13.30 2.53
CA MET A 39 -4.99 13.00 3.95
C MET A 39 -3.83 13.48 4.81
N LEU A 40 -2.73 13.99 4.21
CA LEU A 40 -1.58 14.52 4.96
C LEU A 40 -2.05 15.49 6.04
N ARG A 41 -1.83 15.09 7.30
CA ARG A 41 -2.18 15.89 8.47
C ARG A 41 -0.95 16.63 8.96
N TRP A 42 -1.03 17.95 9.01
CA TRP A 42 0.08 18.82 9.38
C TRP A 42 -0.41 20.04 10.17
N TYR A 43 0.48 20.64 10.96
CA TYR A 43 0.15 21.84 11.74
C TYR A 43 0.62 23.09 10.98
N CYS A 44 -0.33 23.94 10.58
CA CYS A 44 -0.05 25.25 10.03
C CYS A 44 0.37 26.19 11.15
N SER A 45 1.66 26.50 11.23
CA SER A 45 2.21 27.42 12.22
C SER A 45 2.09 28.87 11.73
N SER A 46 2.42 29.84 12.58
CA SER A 46 2.48 31.24 12.18
C SER A 46 3.56 31.51 11.12
N SER A 47 4.62 30.69 11.03
CA SER A 47 5.67 30.86 10.01
C SER A 47 5.20 30.40 8.64
N SER A 48 4.23 29.47 8.57
CA SER A 48 3.64 29.01 7.31
C SER A 48 2.69 30.04 6.68
N ILE A 49 2.24 31.03 7.46
CA ILE A 49 1.29 32.07 7.04
C ILE A 49 2.07 33.34 6.70
N TYR A 50 1.93 33.82 5.47
CA TYR A 50 2.68 34.97 4.96
C TYR A 50 1.76 36.04 4.36
N SER A 51 2.30 37.25 4.22
CA SER A 51 1.62 38.38 3.58
C SER A 51 2.64 39.30 2.91
N GLY A 52 2.19 40.14 1.97
CA GLY A 52 3.03 41.16 1.33
C GLY A 52 4.06 40.63 0.33
N ILE A 53 4.00 39.34 -0.04
CA ILE A 53 4.86 38.75 -1.06
C ILE A 53 4.29 39.07 -2.46
N THR A 54 5.12 39.63 -3.34
CA THR A 54 4.70 40.00 -4.70
C THR A 54 4.35 38.74 -5.50
N ASN A 55 3.21 38.78 -6.21
CA ASN A 55 2.67 37.66 -7.00
C ASN A 55 2.34 36.40 -6.20
N ALA A 56 2.20 36.48 -4.88
CA ALA A 56 1.81 35.35 -4.04
C ALA A 56 0.64 35.69 -3.13
N SER A 57 -0.28 34.73 -2.95
CA SER A 57 -1.45 34.86 -2.09
C SER A 57 -1.56 33.65 -1.16
N CYS A 58 -1.38 33.86 0.14
CA CYS A 58 -1.41 32.79 1.12
C CYS A 58 -2.83 32.21 1.24
N PRO A 59 -3.02 30.88 1.11
CA PRO A 59 -4.31 30.22 1.27
C PRO A 59 -4.81 30.18 2.73
N PHE A 60 -3.98 30.52 3.71
CA PHE A 60 -4.28 30.40 5.14
C PHE A 60 -4.34 31.75 5.85
N THR A 61 -5.30 31.89 6.76
CA THR A 61 -5.46 33.08 7.61
C THR A 61 -5.37 32.77 9.10
N ALA A 62 -5.30 31.49 9.48
CA ALA A 62 -5.25 31.06 10.88
C ALA A 62 -4.43 29.78 11.05
N VAL A 63 -3.65 29.75 12.12
CA VAL A 63 -2.86 28.59 12.56
C VAL A 63 -3.76 27.41 12.93
N GLY A 64 -3.19 26.22 13.00
CA GLY A 64 -3.87 25.01 13.47
C GLY A 64 -3.67 23.80 12.57
N TRP A 65 -4.22 22.67 13.00
CA TRP A 65 -4.20 21.43 12.23
C TRP A 65 -4.95 21.57 10.91
N LYS A 66 -4.31 21.15 9.82
CA LYS A 66 -4.85 21.10 8.46
C LYS A 66 -4.72 19.68 7.91
N ASN A 67 -5.53 19.39 6.92
CA ASN A 67 -5.47 18.17 6.13
C ASN A 67 -5.23 18.54 4.67
N GLY A 68 -4.48 17.69 3.98
CA GLY A 68 -4.18 17.85 2.57
C GLY A 68 -3.05 18.83 2.33
N ILE A 69 -2.29 18.57 1.25
CA ILE A 69 -1.32 19.53 0.74
C ILE A 69 -2.06 20.77 0.20
N PRO A 70 -1.63 22.00 0.54
CA PRO A 70 -2.24 23.22 0.04
C PRO A 70 -2.00 23.42 -1.46
N TYR A 71 -2.85 24.24 -2.06
CA TYR A 71 -2.66 24.63 -3.45
C TYR A 71 -1.47 25.57 -3.56
N ASP A 72 -0.59 25.31 -4.52
CA ASP A 72 0.57 26.13 -4.85
C ASP A 72 0.75 26.20 -6.36
N TRP A 73 0.71 27.40 -6.95
CA TRP A 73 0.82 27.55 -8.40
C TRP A 73 2.20 27.13 -8.91
N GLY A 74 2.24 26.12 -9.79
CA GLY A 74 3.49 25.50 -10.21
C GLY A 74 4.07 24.57 -9.14
N GLY A 75 3.33 24.24 -8.09
CA GLY A 75 3.75 23.32 -7.03
C GLY A 75 3.82 21.88 -7.52
N TYR A 76 4.86 21.17 -7.10
CA TYR A 76 5.11 19.76 -7.43
C TYR A 76 5.73 19.02 -6.25
N ASP A 77 5.39 19.37 -5.01
CA ASP A 77 5.93 18.67 -3.85
C ASP A 77 5.42 17.23 -3.75
N THR A 78 6.24 16.37 -3.15
CA THR A 78 5.77 15.15 -2.48
C THR A 78 5.22 15.51 -1.10
N ARG A 79 4.45 14.60 -0.49
CA ARG A 79 4.08 14.64 0.93
C ARG A 79 5.26 15.03 1.84
N ASP A 80 6.40 14.36 1.67
CA ASP A 80 7.52 14.54 2.59
C ASP A 80 8.34 15.80 2.36
N SER A 81 8.53 16.17 1.10
CA SER A 81 9.19 17.44 0.77
C SER A 81 8.36 18.63 1.27
N PHE A 82 7.03 18.60 1.09
CA PHE A 82 6.13 19.60 1.64
C PHE A 82 6.27 19.70 3.16
N TYR A 83 6.13 18.57 3.86
CA TYR A 83 6.17 18.58 5.32
C TYR A 83 7.54 19.01 5.86
N THR A 84 8.64 18.55 5.24
CA THR A 84 9.99 18.99 5.61
C THR A 84 10.14 20.50 5.44
N ASN A 85 9.73 21.03 4.29
CA ASN A 85 9.92 22.45 3.99
C ASN A 85 9.01 23.36 4.80
N VAL A 86 7.76 22.96 5.04
CA VAL A 86 6.77 23.81 5.72
C VAL A 86 6.75 23.57 7.22
N VAL A 87 6.66 22.32 7.66
CA VAL A 87 6.43 21.97 9.07
C VAL A 87 7.73 21.96 9.84
N VAL A 88 8.79 21.36 9.28
CA VAL A 88 10.10 21.28 9.97
C VAL A 88 10.88 22.58 9.79
N ASN A 89 10.98 23.10 8.57
CA ASN A 89 11.80 24.28 8.27
C ASN A 89 11.05 25.61 8.35
N GLY A 90 9.73 25.60 8.56
CA GLY A 90 8.93 26.81 8.74
C GLY A 90 8.63 27.59 7.46
N GLY A 91 8.72 26.97 6.29
CA GLY A 91 8.43 27.57 4.97
C GLY A 91 6.96 27.91 4.74
N TYR A 92 6.68 28.63 3.65
CA TYR A 92 5.35 29.15 3.31
C TYR A 92 4.45 28.08 2.69
N ALA A 93 3.23 27.96 3.21
CA ALA A 93 2.29 26.94 2.79
C ALA A 93 1.36 27.44 1.69
N GLY A 94 1.55 26.95 0.48
CA GLY A 94 0.73 27.21 -0.70
C GLY A 94 0.88 28.60 -1.33
N ASP A 95 0.25 28.76 -2.48
CA ASP A 95 0.08 30.01 -3.22
C ASP A 95 -1.12 29.91 -4.16
N THR A 96 -2.16 30.72 -3.94
CA THR A 96 -3.34 30.75 -4.82
C THR A 96 -3.21 31.75 -5.97
N ASN A 97 -2.10 32.48 -6.07
CA ASN A 97 -1.86 33.42 -7.16
C ASN A 97 -1.18 32.71 -8.33
N SER A 98 -1.77 32.80 -9.52
CA SER A 98 -1.28 32.14 -10.73
C SER A 98 -0.42 33.03 -11.64
N ALA A 99 0.00 34.21 -11.16
CA ALA A 99 0.78 35.16 -11.96
C ALA A 99 2.26 34.75 -12.13
N ALA A 100 2.85 34.05 -11.15
CA ALA A 100 4.24 33.59 -11.19
C ALA A 100 4.43 32.38 -10.27
N VAL A 101 5.45 31.55 -10.54
CA VAL A 101 5.86 30.47 -9.61
C VAL A 101 6.81 31.06 -8.57
N ILE A 102 6.53 30.81 -7.29
CA ILE A 102 7.27 31.37 -6.17
C ILE A 102 8.04 30.27 -5.45
N SER A 103 9.37 30.29 -5.54
CA SER A 103 10.22 29.19 -5.07
C SER A 103 10.27 29.00 -3.54
N THR A 104 9.75 29.96 -2.77
CA THR A 104 9.70 29.88 -1.30
C THR A 104 8.38 29.31 -0.79
N ASN A 105 7.46 28.98 -1.68
CA ASN A 105 6.14 28.45 -1.38
C ASN A 105 6.11 26.97 -1.74
N TYR A 106 5.33 26.22 -0.98
CA TYR A 106 5.32 24.76 -1.04
C TYR A 106 3.89 24.24 -1.09
N GLY A 107 3.64 23.27 -1.96
CA GLY A 107 2.37 22.64 -2.19
C GLY A 107 2.29 21.99 -3.57
N ASN A 108 1.07 21.82 -4.06
CA ASN A 108 0.82 21.31 -5.40
C ASN A 108 -0.16 22.18 -6.17
N ASP A 109 0.01 22.29 -7.48
CA ASP A 109 -1.10 22.63 -8.38
C ASP A 109 -1.82 21.35 -8.85
N CYS A 110 -2.88 21.52 -9.65
CA CYS A 110 -3.66 20.39 -10.16
C CYS A 110 -2.83 19.40 -10.98
N SER A 111 -1.92 19.91 -11.83
CA SER A 111 -1.12 19.12 -12.74
C SER A 111 0.09 18.50 -12.06
N GLY A 112 0.70 19.21 -11.12
CA GLY A 112 1.75 18.69 -10.26
C GLY A 112 1.24 17.54 -9.42
N PHE A 113 0.07 17.68 -8.79
CA PHE A 113 -0.59 16.59 -8.07
C PHE A 113 -0.87 15.40 -8.99
N ALA A 114 -1.51 15.60 -10.15
CA ALA A 114 -1.81 14.51 -11.08
C ALA A 114 -0.55 13.79 -11.56
N SER A 115 0.54 14.52 -11.81
CA SER A 115 1.85 13.94 -12.13
C SER A 115 2.44 13.11 -10.99
N ARG A 116 2.28 13.53 -9.73
CA ARG A 116 2.72 12.77 -8.56
C ARG A 116 1.95 11.45 -8.44
N ALA A 117 0.62 11.52 -8.52
CA ALA A 117 -0.24 10.35 -8.44
C ALA A 117 0.05 9.30 -9.53
N LEU A 118 0.37 9.75 -10.74
CA LEU A 118 0.72 8.85 -11.86
C LEU A 118 2.17 8.37 -11.84
N ARG A 119 3.04 8.89 -10.96
CA ARG A 119 4.50 8.71 -10.98
C ARG A 119 5.12 9.00 -12.35
N SER A 120 4.50 9.88 -13.14
CA SER A 120 4.81 10.07 -14.56
C SER A 120 5.98 11.01 -14.83
N GLY A 121 6.48 11.69 -13.81
CA GLY A 121 7.27 12.91 -13.98
C GLY A 121 6.37 14.13 -14.13
N ARG A 122 6.96 15.33 -14.15
CA ARG A 122 6.20 16.59 -14.09
C ARG A 122 5.64 17.00 -15.45
N TYR A 123 4.32 17.09 -15.55
CA TYR A 123 3.59 17.57 -16.73
C TYR A 123 2.62 18.67 -16.36
N ALA A 124 2.42 19.62 -17.27
CA ALA A 124 1.29 20.56 -17.22
C ALA A 124 0.03 19.90 -17.80
N THR A 125 -1.15 20.49 -17.56
CA THR A 125 -2.44 20.00 -18.08
C THR A 125 -2.44 19.81 -19.61
N SER A 126 -1.77 20.70 -20.35
CA SER A 126 -1.61 20.61 -21.81
C SER A 126 -0.59 19.54 -22.26
N GLY A 127 0.26 19.07 -21.35
CA GLY A 127 1.30 18.08 -21.62
C GLY A 127 0.83 16.62 -21.45
N PHE A 128 -0.18 16.35 -20.63
CA PHE A 128 -0.68 14.97 -20.40
C PHE A 128 -1.03 14.18 -21.67
N PRO A 129 -1.60 14.77 -22.75
CA PRO A 129 -1.84 14.03 -24.00
C PRO A 129 -0.58 13.38 -24.63
N SER A 130 0.63 13.79 -24.24
CA SER A 130 1.88 13.17 -24.72
C SER A 130 2.23 11.86 -24.01
N VAL A 131 1.68 11.61 -22.82
CA VAL A 131 1.94 10.43 -21.97
C VAL A 131 0.67 9.68 -21.59
N CYS A 132 -0.49 10.16 -22.03
CA CYS A 132 -1.78 9.55 -21.81
C CYS A 132 -2.50 9.31 -23.15
N THR A 133 -3.34 8.30 -23.17
CA THR A 133 -4.26 8.02 -24.28
C THR A 133 -5.63 8.62 -23.96
N GLU A 134 -6.21 9.38 -24.90
CA GLU A 134 -7.58 9.89 -24.76
C GLU A 134 -8.58 8.72 -24.81
N ILE A 135 -9.50 8.69 -23.86
CA ILE A 135 -10.56 7.68 -23.72
C ILE A 135 -11.92 8.39 -23.61
N THR A 136 -12.99 7.62 -23.38
CA THR A 136 -14.34 8.17 -23.21
C THR A 136 -14.88 7.91 -21.80
N TYR A 137 -15.79 8.77 -21.35
CA TYR A 137 -16.44 8.66 -20.04
C TYR A 137 -17.07 7.28 -19.75
N PRO A 138 -17.69 6.56 -20.71
CA PRO A 138 -18.22 5.23 -20.44
C PRO A 138 -17.18 4.17 -20.04
N VAL A 139 -15.90 4.36 -20.40
CA VAL A 139 -14.80 3.40 -20.14
C VAL A 139 -13.68 4.00 -19.27
N ILE A 140 -13.93 5.16 -18.65
CA ILE A 140 -13.04 5.73 -17.63
C ILE A 140 -13.01 4.80 -16.43
N GLY A 141 -11.82 4.59 -15.86
CA GLY A 141 -11.59 3.75 -14.68
C GLY A 141 -10.83 4.50 -13.58
N PRO A 142 -10.82 3.98 -12.35
CA PRO A 142 -10.19 4.63 -11.20
C PRO A 142 -8.71 4.94 -11.43
N GLY A 143 -8.27 6.18 -11.21
CA GLY A 143 -6.91 6.63 -11.49
C GLY A 143 -6.71 7.23 -12.90
N ASP A 144 -7.70 7.13 -13.79
CA ASP A 144 -7.66 7.88 -15.05
C ASP A 144 -7.86 9.39 -14.78
N LEU A 145 -7.29 10.23 -15.63
CA LEU A 145 -7.40 11.68 -15.52
C LEU A 145 -8.68 12.17 -16.19
N MET A 146 -9.27 13.22 -15.64
CA MET A 146 -10.21 14.12 -16.30
C MET A 146 -9.44 15.41 -16.55
N ASN A 147 -9.07 15.69 -17.80
CA ASN A 147 -8.17 16.79 -18.16
C ASN A 147 -8.87 17.86 -18.99
N TYR A 148 -8.93 19.08 -18.47
CA TYR A 148 -9.21 20.28 -19.23
C TYR A 148 -7.88 20.97 -19.55
N ALA A 149 -7.35 20.68 -20.73
CA ALA A 149 -6.04 21.16 -21.17
C ALA A 149 -5.90 22.69 -21.03
N SER A 150 -4.74 23.11 -20.53
CA SER A 150 -4.40 24.51 -20.22
C SER A 150 -5.25 25.16 -19.10
N SER A 151 -6.07 24.39 -18.40
CA SER A 151 -6.96 24.89 -17.36
C SER A 151 -6.82 24.10 -16.06
N HIS A 152 -7.24 22.83 -16.04
CA HIS A 152 -7.30 22.05 -14.80
C HIS A 152 -7.31 20.54 -15.08
N VAL A 153 -6.85 19.75 -14.12
CA VAL A 153 -6.89 18.28 -14.20
C VAL A 153 -7.30 17.67 -12.86
N ARG A 154 -7.99 16.53 -12.93
CA ARG A 154 -8.52 15.79 -11.79
C ARG A 154 -8.32 14.30 -12.00
N ILE A 155 -8.34 13.53 -10.91
CA ILE A 155 -8.23 12.07 -10.95
C ILE A 155 -9.59 11.46 -10.63
N PHE A 156 -10.09 10.61 -11.51
CA PHE A 156 -11.37 9.93 -11.35
C PHE A 156 -11.25 8.76 -10.37
N GLU A 157 -12.18 8.62 -9.42
CA GLU A 157 -12.26 7.46 -8.52
C GLU A 157 -13.40 6.52 -8.93
N LYS A 158 -14.61 7.05 -9.11
CA LYS A 158 -15.81 6.26 -9.48
C LYS A 158 -16.97 7.16 -9.91
N TYR A 159 -17.98 6.57 -10.53
CA TYR A 159 -19.32 7.17 -10.59
C TYR A 159 -20.06 6.94 -9.26
N THR A 160 -20.75 7.97 -8.77
CA THR A 160 -21.66 7.88 -7.62
C THR A 160 -23.14 7.99 -8.02
N GLY A 161 -23.40 8.28 -9.29
CA GLY A 161 -24.72 8.39 -9.89
C GLY A 161 -24.61 8.69 -11.39
N THR A 162 -25.75 8.84 -12.07
CA THR A 162 -25.77 9.20 -13.49
C THR A 162 -25.08 10.54 -13.70
N ASN A 163 -24.00 10.55 -14.48
CA ASN A 163 -23.18 11.73 -14.74
C ASN A 163 -22.61 12.40 -13.48
N LEU A 164 -22.51 11.70 -12.34
CA LEU A 164 -21.88 12.19 -11.12
C LEU A 164 -20.63 11.37 -10.82
N THR A 165 -19.48 12.05 -10.76
CA THR A 165 -18.16 11.45 -10.54
C THR A 165 -17.61 11.87 -9.19
N GLN A 166 -17.06 10.91 -8.45
CA GLN A 166 -16.16 11.18 -7.33
C GLN A 166 -14.74 11.31 -7.87
N GLU A 167 -14.07 12.40 -7.50
CA GLU A 167 -12.76 12.79 -8.01
C GLU A 167 -11.86 13.34 -6.90
N VAL A 168 -10.55 13.23 -7.10
CA VAL A 168 -9.52 13.87 -6.27
C VAL A 168 -8.75 14.89 -7.11
N GLU A 169 -8.49 16.07 -6.56
CA GLU A 169 -7.74 17.13 -7.23
C GLU A 169 -7.03 18.05 -6.22
N CYS A 170 -6.09 18.86 -6.71
CA CYS A 170 -5.60 20.04 -6.00
C CYS A 170 -6.15 21.30 -6.68
N THR A 171 -6.91 22.14 -5.95
CA THR A 171 -7.64 23.26 -6.57
C THR A 171 -7.81 24.47 -5.65
N THR A 172 -7.94 25.65 -6.26
CA THR A 172 -8.40 26.88 -5.61
C THR A 172 -9.93 26.96 -5.50
N GLY A 173 -10.67 26.12 -6.23
CA GLY A 173 -12.13 26.11 -6.25
C GLY A 173 -12.78 25.32 -5.10
N GLY A 174 -14.11 25.48 -4.94
CA GLY A 174 -14.90 24.79 -3.92
C GLY A 174 -14.85 25.44 -2.53
N SER A 175 -15.53 24.85 -1.54
CA SER A 175 -15.51 25.34 -0.15
C SER A 175 -14.21 24.98 0.58
N GLY A 176 -13.90 25.73 1.63
CA GLY A 176 -12.69 25.52 2.44
C GLY A 176 -11.42 26.07 1.79
N THR A 177 -10.27 25.77 2.40
CA THR A 177 -8.97 26.25 1.92
C THR A 177 -8.61 25.66 0.56
N ALA A 178 -7.86 26.42 -0.24
CA ALA A 178 -7.31 25.95 -1.51
C ALA A 178 -6.28 24.84 -1.29
N GLY A 179 -6.43 23.73 -2.00
CA GLY A 179 -5.57 22.55 -1.85
C GLY A 179 -6.23 21.27 -2.32
N MET A 180 -5.74 20.15 -1.77
CA MET A 180 -6.26 18.81 -2.02
C MET A 180 -7.73 18.68 -1.61
N LYS A 181 -8.57 18.14 -2.50
CA LYS A 181 -10.00 17.91 -2.26
C LYS A 181 -10.44 16.60 -2.90
N ARG A 182 -11.37 15.92 -2.21
CA ARG A 182 -12.23 14.88 -2.80
C ARG A 182 -13.64 15.45 -2.96
N ARG A 183 -14.20 15.39 -4.17
CA ARG A 183 -15.51 15.97 -4.48
C ARG A 183 -16.37 15.01 -5.29
N ILE A 184 -17.68 15.17 -5.16
CA ILE A 184 -18.67 14.59 -6.06
C ILE A 184 -19.20 15.71 -6.93
N ILE A 185 -19.02 15.60 -8.25
CA ILE A 185 -19.44 16.64 -9.20
C ILE A 185 -20.00 16.02 -10.48
N SER A 186 -20.68 16.82 -11.29
CA SER A 186 -21.16 16.38 -12.59
C SER A 186 -20.04 16.24 -13.62
N THR A 187 -20.20 15.31 -14.56
CA THR A 187 -19.34 15.24 -15.75
C THR A 187 -19.43 16.54 -16.55
N ASP A 188 -18.31 16.93 -17.17
CA ASP A 188 -18.17 18.16 -17.94
C ASP A 188 -17.50 17.82 -19.28
N SER A 189 -18.13 18.25 -20.38
CA SER A 189 -17.64 18.02 -21.73
C SER A 189 -16.30 18.69 -22.04
N ASN A 190 -15.90 19.70 -21.26
CA ASN A 190 -14.57 20.32 -21.38
C ASN A 190 -13.45 19.44 -20.83
N TYR A 191 -13.77 18.54 -19.89
CA TYR A 191 -12.82 17.60 -19.32
C TYR A 191 -12.77 16.35 -20.17
N LYS A 192 -11.62 16.12 -20.81
CA LYS A 192 -11.34 14.92 -21.58
C LYS A 192 -10.80 13.82 -20.67
N PRO A 193 -11.43 12.64 -20.64
CA PRO A 193 -10.86 11.47 -19.99
C PRO A 193 -9.54 11.05 -20.65
N LEU A 194 -8.46 10.93 -19.87
CA LEU A 194 -7.15 10.47 -20.32
C LEU A 194 -6.65 9.32 -19.45
N ARG A 195 -6.13 8.25 -20.06
CA ARG A 195 -5.49 7.14 -19.36
C ARG A 195 -3.99 7.21 -19.49
N TYR A 196 -3.27 7.13 -18.38
CA TYR A 196 -1.81 7.08 -18.41
C TYR A 196 -1.30 5.82 -19.11
N GLN A 197 -0.36 5.98 -20.04
CA GLN A 197 0.09 4.88 -20.93
C GLN A 197 0.76 3.72 -20.19
N ASN A 198 1.36 3.99 -19.02
CA ASN A 198 1.97 2.95 -18.18
C ASN A 198 1.04 2.46 -17.06
N THR A 199 -0.28 2.68 -17.15
CA THR A 199 -1.22 2.05 -16.21
C THR A 199 -1.25 0.54 -16.46
N ALA A 200 -1.14 -0.26 -15.41
CA ALA A 200 -1.31 -1.71 -15.49
C ALA A 200 -2.66 -2.09 -16.13
N THR A 201 -2.65 -3.16 -16.93
CA THR A 201 -3.83 -3.58 -17.69
C THR A 201 -4.74 -4.51 -16.90
N TRP A 202 -4.21 -5.18 -15.88
CA TRP A 202 -4.98 -6.03 -14.97
C TRP A 202 -5.67 -5.19 -13.88
N PRO A 203 -6.79 -5.68 -13.30
CA PRO A 203 -7.39 -5.05 -12.13
C PRO A 203 -6.56 -5.26 -10.85
N SER A 204 -6.77 -4.40 -9.86
CA SER A 204 -6.35 -4.56 -8.47
C SER A 204 -7.50 -5.06 -7.63
N LEU A 205 -7.31 -6.16 -6.89
CA LEU A 205 -8.29 -6.62 -5.91
C LEU A 205 -7.99 -5.92 -4.58
N THR A 206 -8.89 -5.08 -4.09
CA THR A 206 -8.58 -4.21 -2.94
C THR A 206 -9.22 -4.69 -1.64
N LYS A 207 -10.27 -5.52 -1.71
CA LYS A 207 -11.01 -5.95 -0.51
C LYS A 207 -11.75 -7.26 -0.73
N VAL A 208 -11.65 -8.16 0.25
CA VAL A 208 -12.53 -9.33 0.41
C VAL A 208 -12.95 -9.43 1.87
N LEU A 209 -14.17 -8.96 2.19
CA LEU A 209 -14.72 -9.02 3.55
C LEU A 209 -15.90 -9.97 3.64
N GLY A 210 -15.96 -10.75 4.71
CA GLY A 210 -17.13 -11.57 5.05
C GLY A 210 -18.33 -10.71 5.43
N GLY A 211 -19.48 -11.00 4.82
CA GLY A 211 -20.77 -10.40 5.14
C GLY A 211 -21.57 -11.28 6.09
N ALA A 212 -22.86 -11.46 5.80
CA ALA A 212 -23.68 -12.50 6.42
C ALA A 212 -23.06 -13.89 6.21
N THR A 213 -23.48 -14.87 7.01
CA THR A 213 -23.00 -16.26 6.87
C THR A 213 -23.17 -16.74 5.43
N GLY A 214 -22.05 -17.12 4.80
CA GLY A 214 -22.05 -17.64 3.43
C GLY A 214 -21.93 -16.57 2.35
N THR A 215 -21.71 -15.30 2.71
CA THR A 215 -21.53 -14.21 1.74
C THR A 215 -20.26 -13.40 1.98
N ALA A 216 -19.75 -12.79 0.92
CA ALA A 216 -18.63 -11.86 0.98
C ALA A 216 -18.78 -10.70 -0.01
N SER A 217 -18.31 -9.53 0.40
CA SER A 217 -18.09 -8.41 -0.50
C SER A 217 -16.68 -8.49 -1.07
N VAL A 218 -16.59 -8.51 -2.40
CA VAL A 218 -15.33 -8.47 -3.15
C VAL A 218 -15.27 -7.12 -3.87
N GLU A 219 -14.21 -6.35 -3.66
CA GLU A 219 -13.99 -5.04 -4.29
C GLU A 219 -12.70 -5.03 -5.10
N PHE A 220 -12.77 -4.46 -6.30
CA PHE A 220 -11.66 -4.36 -7.22
C PHE A 220 -11.67 -2.99 -7.93
N LEU A 221 -10.48 -2.54 -8.30
CA LEU A 221 -10.25 -1.36 -9.11
C LEU A 221 -9.71 -1.80 -10.45
N GLY A 222 -10.30 -1.34 -11.54
CA GLY A 222 -9.91 -1.80 -12.86
C GLY A 222 -10.48 -0.95 -13.96
N GLN A 223 -10.09 -1.30 -15.17
CA GLN A 223 -10.75 -0.79 -16.35
C GLN A 223 -11.05 -1.92 -17.32
N SER A 224 -12.19 -1.78 -17.99
CA SER A 224 -12.60 -2.67 -19.05
C SER A 224 -13.36 -1.93 -20.16
N THR A 225 -13.34 -2.48 -21.38
CA THR A 225 -14.24 -2.08 -22.48
C THR A 225 -15.46 -3.00 -22.64
N SER A 226 -15.53 -4.13 -21.91
CA SER A 226 -16.64 -5.09 -22.00
C SER A 226 -17.23 -5.47 -20.64
N GLY A 227 -16.41 -5.64 -19.61
CA GLY A 227 -16.77 -5.93 -18.23
C GLY A 227 -15.64 -6.66 -17.49
N PHE A 228 -15.94 -7.15 -16.30
CA PHE A 228 -15.00 -7.86 -15.44
C PHE A 228 -15.44 -9.29 -15.19
N ARG A 229 -14.49 -10.14 -14.82
CA ARG A 229 -14.76 -11.47 -14.28
C ARG A 229 -14.14 -11.58 -12.90
N VAL A 230 -14.90 -12.15 -11.96
CA VAL A 230 -14.41 -12.48 -10.61
C VAL A 230 -14.48 -13.98 -10.44
N TYR A 231 -13.39 -14.56 -9.95
CA TYR A 231 -13.26 -15.99 -9.73
C TYR A 231 -13.07 -16.29 -8.25
N ARG A 232 -13.50 -17.49 -7.85
CA ARG A 232 -13.28 -18.06 -6.52
C ARG A 232 -12.60 -19.41 -6.61
N SER A 233 -11.79 -19.73 -5.62
CA SER A 233 -11.16 -21.05 -5.43
C SER A 233 -11.15 -21.43 -3.94
N THR A 234 -11.11 -22.72 -3.63
CA THR A 234 -10.88 -23.24 -2.26
C THR A 234 -9.49 -23.87 -2.09
N ASP A 235 -8.73 -24.03 -3.17
CA ASP A 235 -7.39 -24.61 -3.20
C ASP A 235 -6.33 -23.67 -3.82
N ALA A 236 -6.75 -22.47 -4.26
CA ALA A 236 -5.97 -21.49 -5.02
C ALA A 236 -5.45 -21.97 -6.39
N VAL A 237 -5.87 -23.16 -6.85
CA VAL A 237 -5.43 -23.77 -8.12
C VAL A 237 -6.60 -23.87 -9.10
N ASN A 238 -7.73 -24.42 -8.64
CA ASN A 238 -8.94 -24.61 -9.44
C ASN A 238 -9.90 -23.44 -9.20
N TRP A 239 -10.20 -22.70 -10.26
CA TRP A 239 -10.97 -21.46 -10.18
C TRP A 239 -12.34 -21.62 -10.84
N SER A 240 -13.38 -21.16 -10.13
CA SER A 240 -14.75 -21.11 -10.63
C SER A 240 -15.23 -19.66 -10.76
N LEU A 241 -15.99 -19.36 -11.81
CA LEU A 241 -16.53 -18.03 -12.04
C LEU A 241 -17.60 -17.70 -10.97
N VAL A 242 -17.43 -16.57 -10.28
CA VAL A 242 -18.43 -16.00 -9.37
C VAL A 242 -19.42 -15.14 -10.15
N ALA A 243 -18.88 -14.25 -11.00
CA ALA A 243 -19.65 -13.40 -11.90
C ALA A 243 -18.76 -13.00 -13.08
N GLY A 244 -19.37 -12.89 -14.27
CA GLY A 244 -18.70 -12.44 -15.49
C GLY A 244 -19.23 -11.10 -16.01
N GLU A 245 -18.77 -10.70 -17.19
CA GLU A 245 -18.99 -9.40 -17.81
C GLU A 245 -20.48 -9.07 -18.04
N GLY A 246 -21.35 -10.08 -18.12
CA GLY A 246 -22.80 -9.89 -18.18
C GLY A 246 -23.42 -9.35 -16.88
N ALA A 247 -22.78 -9.59 -15.74
CA ALA A 247 -23.19 -9.06 -14.43
C ALA A 247 -22.28 -7.92 -13.95
N LEU A 248 -21.01 -7.95 -14.33
CA LEU A 248 -20.00 -6.97 -13.96
C LEU A 248 -19.62 -6.14 -15.19
N GLY A 249 -20.42 -5.12 -15.49
CA GLY A 249 -20.17 -4.22 -16.62
C GLY A 249 -18.92 -3.35 -16.45
N VAL A 250 -18.64 -2.49 -17.42
CA VAL A 250 -17.40 -1.67 -17.52
C VAL A 250 -17.15 -0.72 -16.34
N GLN A 251 -18.16 -0.39 -15.56
CA GLN A 251 -18.08 0.45 -14.36
C GLN A 251 -18.20 -0.33 -13.04
N ALA A 252 -18.28 -1.66 -13.09
CA ALA A 252 -18.35 -2.47 -11.87
C ALA A 252 -17.03 -2.39 -11.10
N GLN A 253 -17.15 -2.24 -9.77
CA GLN A 253 -16.01 -2.25 -8.83
C GLN A 253 -16.23 -3.22 -7.67
N THR A 254 -17.39 -3.87 -7.61
CA THR A 254 -17.72 -4.78 -6.54
C THR A 254 -18.65 -5.90 -7.00
N VAL A 255 -18.56 -7.04 -6.32
CA VAL A 255 -19.50 -8.15 -6.44
C VAL A 255 -19.73 -8.78 -5.06
N THR A 256 -20.93 -9.32 -4.85
CA THR A 256 -21.21 -10.19 -3.70
C THR A 256 -20.98 -11.64 -4.11
N ALA A 257 -20.04 -12.31 -3.46
CA ALA A 257 -19.89 -13.76 -3.56
C ALA A 257 -20.86 -14.44 -2.57
N ASN A 258 -21.56 -15.48 -3.02
CA ASN A 258 -22.54 -16.23 -2.22
C ASN A 258 -22.13 -17.70 -2.11
N ALA A 259 -22.83 -18.46 -1.27
CA ALA A 259 -22.60 -19.88 -1.05
C ALA A 259 -21.14 -20.18 -0.64
N LEU A 260 -20.63 -19.40 0.32
CA LEU A 260 -19.37 -19.69 1.00
C LEU A 260 -19.62 -20.69 2.13
N THR A 261 -18.85 -21.77 2.15
CA THR A 261 -18.88 -22.74 3.24
C THR A 261 -18.13 -22.19 4.45
N GLN A 262 -18.72 -22.30 5.64
CA GLN A 262 -18.06 -21.99 6.91
C GLN A 262 -16.87 -22.94 7.14
N GLY A 263 -15.78 -22.41 7.69
CA GLY A 263 -14.56 -23.18 7.96
C GLY A 263 -13.65 -23.37 6.75
N ASP A 264 -14.16 -23.26 5.53
CA ASP A 264 -13.36 -23.26 4.30
C ASP A 264 -12.68 -21.90 4.08
N THR A 265 -11.47 -21.95 3.51
CA THR A 265 -10.82 -20.74 2.98
C THR A 265 -11.21 -20.56 1.52
N HIS A 266 -11.67 -19.36 1.17
CA HIS A 266 -12.02 -18.96 -0.18
C HIS A 266 -11.03 -17.92 -0.68
N TYR A 267 -10.47 -18.15 -1.85
CA TYR A 267 -9.54 -17.26 -2.54
C TYR A 267 -10.24 -16.58 -3.71
N PHE A 268 -9.93 -15.31 -3.95
CA PHE A 268 -10.55 -14.52 -5.01
C PHE A 268 -9.50 -13.85 -5.88
N LYS A 269 -9.82 -13.73 -7.17
CA LYS A 269 -9.07 -12.91 -8.14
C LYS A 269 -10.04 -12.31 -9.15
N SER A 270 -9.63 -11.23 -9.80
CA SER A 270 -10.41 -10.56 -10.83
C SER A 270 -9.61 -10.35 -12.11
N THR A 271 -10.30 -10.29 -13.24
CA THR A 271 -9.76 -9.96 -14.56
C THR A 271 -10.66 -8.95 -15.24
N ALA A 272 -10.11 -8.19 -16.20
CA ALA A 272 -10.89 -7.36 -17.10
C ALA A 272 -11.04 -8.05 -18.46
N VAL A 273 -12.14 -7.77 -19.16
CA VAL A 273 -12.38 -8.22 -20.53
C VAL A 273 -12.35 -7.02 -21.47
N ASN A 274 -11.42 -6.98 -22.42
CA ASN A 274 -11.26 -5.88 -23.35
C ASN A 274 -11.39 -6.39 -24.79
N GLY A 275 -12.50 -6.07 -25.46
CA GLY A 275 -12.75 -6.52 -26.83
C GLY A 275 -12.75 -8.05 -26.97
N GLY A 276 -13.25 -8.75 -25.94
CA GLY A 276 -13.26 -10.22 -25.88
C GLY A 276 -11.97 -10.87 -25.37
N VAL A 277 -10.91 -10.09 -25.11
CA VAL A 277 -9.65 -10.59 -24.55
C VAL A 277 -9.64 -10.39 -23.03
N GLU A 278 -9.41 -11.46 -22.29
CA GLU A 278 -9.26 -11.42 -20.83
C GLU A 278 -7.82 -11.05 -20.44
N THR A 279 -7.67 -10.12 -19.50
CA THR A 279 -6.35 -9.67 -19.02
C THR A 279 -5.70 -10.72 -18.11
N ALA A 280 -4.45 -10.49 -17.71
CA ALA A 280 -3.91 -11.13 -16.52
C ALA A 280 -4.81 -10.87 -15.30
N ALA A 281 -4.77 -11.79 -14.33
CA ALA A 281 -5.54 -11.68 -13.11
C ALA A 281 -4.86 -10.76 -12.10
N SER A 282 -5.67 -10.15 -11.23
CA SER A 282 -5.25 -9.41 -10.05
C SER A 282 -4.44 -10.26 -9.06
N THR A 283 -3.84 -9.61 -8.06
CA THR A 283 -3.39 -10.28 -6.83
C THR A 283 -4.55 -11.07 -6.22
N VAL A 284 -4.20 -12.19 -5.57
CA VAL A 284 -5.17 -13.05 -4.88
C VAL A 284 -5.37 -12.56 -3.45
N LEU A 285 -6.63 -12.32 -3.08
CA LEU A 285 -7.05 -12.09 -1.69
C LEU A 285 -7.83 -13.30 -1.17
N ALA A 286 -7.87 -13.46 0.15
CA ALA A 286 -8.43 -14.62 0.83
C ALA A 286 -9.47 -14.24 1.89
N LEU A 287 -10.36 -15.17 2.18
CA LEU A 287 -11.41 -15.03 3.19
C LEU A 287 -11.68 -16.37 3.85
N ARG A 288 -11.88 -16.36 5.15
CA ARG A 288 -12.44 -17.49 5.88
C ARG A 288 -13.46 -17.00 6.90
N GLN A 289 -14.70 -17.41 6.73
CA GLN A 289 -15.73 -17.22 7.76
C GLN A 289 -15.75 -18.45 8.66
N GLN A 290 -15.65 -18.24 9.97
CA GLN A 290 -15.79 -19.30 10.96
C GLN A 290 -16.46 -18.74 12.21
N THR A 291 -17.65 -19.25 12.51
CA THR A 291 -18.43 -18.82 13.69
C THR A 291 -17.66 -19.16 14.98
N GLY A 292 -17.56 -18.18 15.89
CA GLY A 292 -16.86 -18.34 17.16
C GLY A 292 -15.33 -18.25 17.08
N ALA A 293 -14.74 -18.19 15.87
CA ALA A 293 -13.30 -17.98 15.74
C ALA A 293 -12.93 -16.51 15.92
N ARG A 294 -11.71 -16.28 16.43
CA ARG A 294 -11.08 -14.95 16.35
C ARG A 294 -10.92 -14.55 14.89
N LYS A 295 -11.13 -13.26 14.61
CA LYS A 295 -11.09 -12.73 13.25
C LYS A 295 -9.86 -11.87 13.04
N ALA A 296 -8.99 -12.28 12.12
CA ALA A 296 -7.83 -11.51 11.68
C ALA A 296 -8.14 -10.67 10.44
N LEU A 297 -7.42 -9.56 10.25
CA LEU A 297 -7.31 -8.87 8.97
C LEU A 297 -5.94 -9.17 8.37
N ILE A 298 -5.89 -9.73 7.17
CA ILE A 298 -4.66 -9.84 6.40
C ILE A 298 -4.55 -8.62 5.48
N VAL A 299 -3.52 -7.81 5.67
CA VAL A 299 -3.25 -6.66 4.81
C VAL A 299 -2.13 -7.01 3.85
N ASN A 300 -2.44 -7.01 2.56
CA ASN A 300 -1.46 -7.05 1.50
C ASN A 300 -0.88 -5.65 1.33
N ALA A 301 0.38 -5.46 1.72
CA ALA A 301 1.07 -4.18 1.62
C ALA A 301 2.36 -4.28 0.79
N TYR A 302 2.53 -5.36 0.00
CA TYR A 302 3.75 -5.57 -0.78
C TYR A 302 3.69 -4.82 -2.12
N ASP A 303 3.77 -3.49 -2.04
CA ASP A 303 3.60 -2.60 -3.18
C ASP A 303 4.75 -2.70 -4.18
N ARG A 304 5.97 -3.01 -3.72
CA ARG A 304 7.13 -3.12 -4.60
C ARG A 304 7.03 -4.28 -5.59
N TRP A 305 6.21 -5.32 -5.34
CA TRP A 305 6.20 -6.57 -6.13
C TRP A 305 6.24 -6.33 -7.65
N HIS A 306 5.44 -5.40 -8.17
CA HIS A 306 5.35 -5.11 -9.61
C HIS A 306 6.67 -4.65 -10.26
N THR A 307 7.64 -4.17 -9.47
CA THR A 307 8.96 -3.74 -9.93
C THR A 307 10.03 -4.82 -9.85
N LYS A 308 9.76 -5.93 -9.15
CA LYS A 308 10.70 -7.05 -8.99
C LYS A 308 10.83 -7.82 -10.29
N THR A 309 12.04 -8.26 -10.63
CA THR A 309 12.29 -9.12 -11.80
C THR A 309 11.48 -10.42 -11.72
N GLU A 310 11.39 -10.98 -10.52
CA GLU A 310 10.66 -12.21 -10.18
C GLU A 310 9.15 -12.09 -10.41
N SER A 311 8.62 -10.87 -10.37
CA SER A 311 7.21 -10.64 -10.71
C SER A 311 6.92 -10.89 -12.17
N GLY A 312 7.91 -10.72 -13.06
CA GLY A 312 7.69 -10.72 -14.51
C GLY A 312 6.63 -9.71 -14.96
N GLY A 313 6.33 -8.69 -14.14
CA GLY A 313 5.23 -7.77 -14.35
C GLY A 313 3.84 -8.39 -14.18
N VAL A 314 3.68 -9.45 -13.37
CA VAL A 314 2.36 -10.02 -13.03
C VAL A 314 2.05 -9.91 -11.53
N PRO A 315 0.77 -9.82 -11.14
CA PRO A 315 0.37 -9.83 -9.73
C PRO A 315 0.69 -11.15 -9.00
N HIS A 316 0.80 -11.09 -7.67
CA HIS A 316 1.22 -12.23 -6.86
C HIS A 316 0.07 -12.97 -6.17
N THR A 317 0.38 -14.12 -5.58
CA THR A 317 -0.55 -14.94 -4.78
C THR A 317 -0.12 -15.09 -3.31
N LEU A 318 0.89 -14.34 -2.87
CA LEU A 318 1.58 -14.51 -1.59
C LEU A 318 0.66 -14.52 -0.35
N VAL A 319 -0.41 -13.74 -0.33
CA VAL A 319 -1.45 -13.74 0.73
C VAL A 319 -2.00 -15.14 1.01
N THR A 320 -2.05 -16.02 0.00
CA THR A 320 -2.52 -17.41 0.16
C THR A 320 -1.70 -18.18 1.20
N ARG A 321 -0.39 -17.92 1.31
CA ARG A 321 0.50 -18.62 2.25
C ARG A 321 0.21 -18.22 3.70
N THR A 322 -0.08 -16.95 3.95
CA THR A 322 -0.51 -16.43 5.26
C THR A 322 -1.91 -16.93 5.62
N ALA A 323 -2.85 -16.86 4.67
CA ALA A 323 -4.22 -17.35 4.85
C ALA A 323 -4.27 -18.84 5.21
N GLN A 324 -3.47 -19.68 4.55
CA GLN A 324 -3.36 -21.11 4.87
C GLN A 324 -2.87 -21.36 6.30
N ALA A 325 -1.85 -20.62 6.75
CA ALA A 325 -1.29 -20.76 8.09
C ALA A 325 -2.27 -20.31 9.18
N LEU A 326 -2.96 -19.18 8.97
CA LEU A 326 -4.06 -18.72 9.84
C LEU A 326 -5.23 -19.70 9.88
N ALA A 327 -5.60 -20.27 8.73
CA ALA A 327 -6.66 -21.25 8.65
C ALA A 327 -6.32 -22.51 9.46
N ALA A 328 -5.08 -23.00 9.34
CA ALA A 328 -4.56 -24.13 10.12
C ALA A 328 -4.52 -23.85 11.63
N ALA A 329 -4.35 -22.58 12.03
CA ALA A 329 -4.43 -22.12 13.42
C ALA A 329 -5.89 -21.87 13.91
N GLY A 330 -6.90 -22.17 13.08
CA GLY A 330 -8.31 -22.06 13.47
C GLY A 330 -8.93 -20.65 13.35
N TYR A 331 -8.25 -19.69 12.72
CA TYR A 331 -8.73 -18.32 12.61
C TYR A 331 -9.75 -18.13 11.49
N ALA A 332 -10.70 -17.23 11.72
CA ALA A 332 -11.41 -16.55 10.63
C ALA A 332 -10.56 -15.36 10.17
N PHE A 333 -10.71 -14.95 8.92
CA PHE A 333 -10.02 -13.76 8.42
C PHE A 333 -10.72 -13.13 7.24
N ASP A 334 -10.59 -11.82 7.14
CA ASP A 334 -10.77 -11.06 5.91
C ASP A 334 -9.39 -10.69 5.34
N SER A 335 -9.36 -10.20 4.10
CA SER A 335 -8.14 -9.60 3.57
C SER A 335 -8.42 -8.36 2.72
N VAL A 336 -7.45 -7.46 2.73
CA VAL A 336 -7.48 -6.19 2.00
C VAL A 336 -6.12 -5.86 1.44
N ASP A 337 -6.14 -5.02 0.43
CA ASP A 337 -5.01 -4.19 0.04
C ASP A 337 -4.84 -3.03 1.04
N ASN A 338 -3.60 -2.60 1.28
CA ASN A 338 -3.25 -1.55 2.24
C ASN A 338 -3.95 -0.21 1.97
N LEU A 339 -4.31 0.09 0.71
CA LEU A 339 -5.15 1.23 0.35
C LEU A 339 -6.43 1.34 1.19
N ARG A 340 -7.05 0.21 1.57
CA ARG A 340 -8.31 0.19 2.34
C ARG A 340 -8.14 0.45 3.83
N VAL A 341 -6.91 0.30 4.33
CA VAL A 341 -6.54 0.76 5.66
C VAL A 341 -6.25 2.25 5.60
N LEU A 342 -5.51 2.69 4.58
CA LEU A 342 -5.15 4.09 4.36
C LEU A 342 -6.38 4.99 4.24
N ASP A 343 -7.34 4.62 3.39
CA ASP A 343 -8.58 5.39 3.14
C ASP A 343 -9.68 5.22 4.22
N GLU A 344 -9.37 4.49 5.29
CA GLU A 344 -10.25 4.20 6.44
C GLU A 344 -11.56 3.46 6.09
N THR A 345 -11.70 2.89 4.89
CA THR A 345 -12.89 2.11 4.55
C THR A 345 -12.95 0.75 5.24
N VAL A 346 -11.84 0.30 5.84
CA VAL A 346 -11.77 -0.87 6.73
C VAL A 346 -11.18 -0.49 8.09
N PRO A 347 -12.04 -0.34 9.13
CA PRO A 347 -11.57 -0.02 10.48
C PRO A 347 -10.82 -1.19 11.12
N LEU A 348 -9.55 -0.97 11.50
CA LEU A 348 -8.71 -2.00 12.12
C LEU A 348 -9.26 -2.51 13.46
N ALA A 349 -9.96 -1.65 14.21
CA ALA A 349 -10.59 -1.98 15.49
C ALA A 349 -11.63 -3.11 15.42
N ASN A 350 -12.11 -3.47 14.22
CA ASN A 350 -13.05 -4.57 14.02
C ASN A 350 -12.38 -5.96 14.06
N TYR A 351 -11.05 -6.02 14.17
CA TYR A 351 -10.28 -7.26 14.06
C TYR A 351 -9.49 -7.54 15.33
N SER A 352 -9.51 -8.80 15.76
CA SER A 352 -8.75 -9.27 16.92
C SER A 352 -7.24 -9.15 16.69
N SER A 353 -6.79 -9.25 15.45
CA SER A 353 -5.38 -9.01 15.08
C SER A 353 -5.29 -8.52 13.64
N VAL A 354 -4.29 -7.69 13.35
CA VAL A 354 -3.93 -7.24 12.00
C VAL A 354 -2.61 -7.90 11.60
N TRP A 355 -2.56 -8.48 10.40
CA TRP A 355 -1.40 -9.17 9.83
C TRP A 355 -0.93 -8.40 8.61
N TRP A 356 0.12 -7.60 8.78
CA TRP A 356 0.67 -6.70 7.78
C TRP A 356 1.82 -7.37 7.02
N ILE A 357 1.60 -7.65 5.73
CA ILE A 357 2.49 -8.45 4.90
C ILE A 357 3.14 -7.58 3.84
N LEU A 358 4.46 -7.36 3.96
CA LEU A 358 5.21 -6.40 3.15
C LEU A 358 6.11 -7.04 2.09
N GLY A 359 6.32 -8.35 2.12
CA GLY A 359 7.26 -8.96 1.18
C GLY A 359 8.69 -8.40 1.31
N ASP A 360 9.34 -8.19 0.17
CA ASP A 360 10.72 -7.70 0.08
C ASP A 360 10.75 -6.23 -0.36
N GLU A 361 10.73 -5.32 0.61
CA GLU A 361 10.75 -3.87 0.37
C GLU A 361 12.13 -3.37 -0.05
N SER A 362 12.30 -2.06 -0.28
CA SER A 362 13.55 -1.54 -0.88
C SER A 362 13.96 -0.14 -0.50
N THR A 363 15.09 0.25 -1.07
CA THR A 363 15.59 1.62 -1.01
C THR A 363 14.78 2.68 -1.74
N THR A 364 13.86 2.33 -2.64
CA THR A 364 13.12 3.30 -3.46
C THR A 364 11.67 3.50 -3.00
N ASP A 365 10.96 2.42 -2.74
CA ASP A 365 9.58 2.45 -2.24
C ASP A 365 9.56 2.58 -0.71
N GLU A 366 8.45 3.07 -0.15
CA GLU A 366 8.25 3.18 1.31
C GLU A 366 7.63 1.89 1.84
N ALA A 367 8.17 1.32 2.92
CA ALA A 367 7.60 0.13 3.56
C ALA A 367 6.30 0.45 4.32
N PHE A 368 6.17 1.66 4.86
CA PHE A 368 4.92 2.14 5.45
C PHE A 368 4.76 3.61 5.11
N SER A 369 3.66 3.97 4.46
CA SER A 369 3.28 5.36 4.29
C SER A 369 3.01 6.04 5.63
N TYR A 370 3.19 7.36 5.67
CA TYR A 370 2.87 8.19 6.84
C TYR A 370 1.47 7.90 7.42
N GLN A 371 0.47 7.73 6.55
CA GLN A 371 -0.90 7.51 6.96
C GLN A 371 -1.10 6.13 7.56
N GLU A 372 -0.54 5.09 6.96
CA GLU A 372 -0.61 3.73 7.50
C GLU A 372 0.04 3.66 8.88
N GLN A 373 1.18 4.32 9.06
CA GLN A 373 1.82 4.43 10.37
C GLN A 373 0.86 5.06 11.39
N LEU A 374 0.15 6.14 11.06
CA LEU A 374 -0.85 6.72 11.96
C LEU A 374 -2.00 5.75 12.28
N ARG A 375 -2.52 5.00 11.29
CA ARG A 375 -3.59 4.01 11.52
C ARG A 375 -3.15 2.89 12.45
N LEU A 376 -1.93 2.41 12.28
CA LEU A 376 -1.36 1.36 13.11
C LEU A 376 -1.03 1.86 14.52
N GLN A 377 -0.59 3.11 14.66
CA GLN A 377 -0.44 3.75 15.97
C GLN A 377 -1.78 3.80 16.73
N ASP A 378 -2.84 4.29 16.09
CA ASP A 378 -4.18 4.36 16.69
C ASP A 378 -4.68 2.95 17.09
N TYR A 379 -4.47 1.95 16.22
CA TYR A 379 -4.85 0.56 16.51
C TYR A 379 -4.11 -0.01 17.73
N LEU A 380 -2.80 0.18 17.82
CA LEU A 380 -1.99 -0.30 18.95
C LEU A 380 -2.29 0.46 20.24
N GLN A 381 -2.52 1.78 20.18
CA GLN A 381 -2.96 2.57 21.34
C GLN A 381 -4.33 2.14 21.87
N GLY A 382 -5.19 1.62 20.98
CA GLY A 382 -6.47 1.00 21.33
C GLY A 382 -6.38 -0.40 21.93
N GLY A 383 -5.17 -0.97 22.08
CA GLY A 383 -4.95 -2.34 22.56
C GLY A 383 -4.98 -3.41 21.48
N GLY A 384 -4.82 -3.03 20.21
CA GLY A 384 -4.76 -3.95 19.09
C GLY A 384 -3.54 -4.88 19.10
N HIS A 385 -3.62 -5.97 18.33
CA HIS A 385 -2.53 -6.93 18.17
C HIS A 385 -2.04 -6.95 16.72
N LEU A 386 -0.79 -6.53 16.50
CA LEU A 386 -0.21 -6.33 15.17
C LEU A 386 0.90 -7.34 14.89
N PHE A 387 0.77 -8.09 13.81
CA PHE A 387 1.86 -8.86 13.22
C PHE A 387 2.40 -8.12 12.00
N VAL A 388 3.72 -8.00 11.88
CA VAL A 388 4.42 -7.41 10.72
C VAL A 388 5.49 -8.38 10.22
N SER A 389 5.55 -8.61 8.91
CA SER A 389 6.65 -9.37 8.29
C SER A 389 7.06 -8.83 6.94
N GLY A 390 8.37 -8.75 6.71
CA GLY A 390 8.98 -8.38 5.44
C GLY A 390 10.50 -8.22 5.57
N SER A 391 11.19 -7.89 4.50
CA SER A 391 12.61 -7.48 4.48
C SER A 391 12.77 -6.01 4.09
N GLU A 392 13.91 -5.40 4.43
CA GLU A 392 14.23 -3.97 4.23
C GLU A 392 13.23 -2.98 4.89
N ILE A 393 12.37 -3.43 5.81
CA ILE A 393 11.42 -2.58 6.54
C ILE A 393 12.17 -1.58 7.42
N PHE A 394 13.10 -2.07 8.23
CA PHE A 394 13.80 -1.24 9.20
C PHE A 394 14.98 -0.50 8.59
N TRP A 395 15.55 -1.04 7.51
CA TRP A 395 16.40 -0.26 6.64
C TRP A 395 15.66 0.99 6.15
N ASP A 396 14.43 0.86 5.64
CA ASP A 396 13.64 1.98 5.12
C ASP A 396 13.28 2.96 6.23
N LEU A 397 12.72 2.46 7.33
CA LEU A 397 12.22 3.32 8.41
C LEU A 397 13.33 4.01 9.23
N ILE A 398 14.51 3.41 9.36
CA ILE A 398 15.57 3.93 10.26
C ILE A 398 16.81 4.36 9.48
N ASN A 399 17.35 3.49 8.63
CA ASN A 399 18.69 3.71 8.05
C ASN A 399 18.68 4.63 6.82
N LYS A 400 17.67 4.50 5.94
CA LYS A 400 17.43 5.44 4.83
C LYS A 400 17.26 6.87 5.31
N LYS A 401 16.76 7.03 6.56
CA LYS A 401 16.15 8.25 7.10
C LYS A 401 14.99 8.67 6.22
N GLY A 402 13.95 7.83 6.24
CA GLY A 402 12.75 7.94 5.41
C GLY A 402 11.79 9.07 5.81
N PRO A 403 10.51 8.96 5.41
CA PRO A 403 9.42 9.89 5.72
C PRO A 403 9.28 10.38 7.17
N ILE A 404 8.42 11.39 7.33
CA ILE A 404 8.18 12.05 8.61
C ILE A 404 7.39 11.14 9.55
N ASN A 405 8.07 10.38 10.40
CA ASN A 405 7.58 9.64 11.59
C ASN A 405 8.22 8.26 11.68
N ASP A 406 8.87 7.80 10.62
CA ASP A 406 9.38 6.43 10.47
C ASP A 406 10.18 5.93 11.67
N GLU A 407 11.25 6.63 12.05
CA GLU A 407 12.10 6.21 13.16
C GLU A 407 11.30 6.17 14.48
N ALA A 408 10.43 7.16 14.69
CA ALA A 408 9.58 7.19 15.87
C ALA A 408 8.54 6.05 15.86
N PHE A 409 7.99 5.69 14.70
CA PHE A 409 7.08 4.58 14.53
C PHE A 409 7.77 3.24 14.78
N ALA A 410 8.93 3.01 14.14
CA ALA A 410 9.73 1.80 14.31
C ALA A 410 10.12 1.57 15.78
N LEU A 411 10.66 2.59 16.44
CA LEU A 411 11.16 2.47 17.81
C LEU A 411 10.02 2.40 18.84
N ASN A 412 8.97 3.23 18.71
CA ASN A 412 7.96 3.35 19.77
C ASN A 412 6.77 2.41 19.60
N TYR A 413 6.44 2.01 18.37
CA TYR A 413 5.25 1.20 18.05
C TYR A 413 5.60 -0.19 17.52
N LEU A 414 6.53 -0.31 16.57
CA LEU A 414 7.02 -1.64 16.17
C LEU A 414 7.99 -2.23 17.21
N LYS A 415 8.47 -1.41 18.14
CA LYS A 415 9.35 -1.80 19.27
C LYS A 415 10.66 -2.45 18.82
N CYS A 416 11.14 -2.06 17.66
CA CYS A 416 12.35 -2.59 17.03
C CYS A 416 13.28 -1.45 16.63
N GLY A 417 14.57 -1.62 16.89
CA GLY A 417 15.63 -0.88 16.22
C GLY A 417 16.26 -1.71 15.11
N TYR A 418 17.07 -1.05 14.28
CA TYR A 418 17.81 -1.64 13.17
C TYR A 418 19.27 -1.86 13.54
N VAL A 419 19.83 -3.02 13.18
CA VAL A 419 21.25 -3.34 13.36
C VAL A 419 21.99 -3.34 12.02
N SER A 420 21.50 -4.08 11.03
CA SER A 420 22.15 -4.23 9.73
C SER A 420 21.26 -4.92 8.72
N ASP A 421 21.57 -4.74 7.44
CA ASP A 421 21.04 -5.58 6.36
C ASP A 421 21.69 -6.96 6.42
N GLY A 422 20.86 -7.98 6.41
CA GLY A 422 21.27 -9.37 6.45
C GLY A 422 21.80 -9.88 5.14
N SER A 423 23.05 -9.56 4.78
CA SER A 423 23.65 -9.99 3.50
C SER A 423 23.49 -11.48 3.24
N ALA A 424 23.22 -11.85 1.97
CA ALA A 424 22.99 -13.23 1.53
C ALA A 424 21.90 -13.93 2.34
N GLY A 425 20.79 -13.23 2.56
CA GLY A 425 19.63 -13.73 3.29
C GLY A 425 19.92 -14.11 4.73
N ASN A 426 21.01 -13.62 5.35
CA ASN A 426 21.47 -14.08 6.66
C ASN A 426 21.54 -15.62 6.78
N GLY A 427 21.82 -16.33 5.69
CA GLY A 427 21.86 -17.79 5.64
C GLY A 427 20.49 -18.47 5.50
N TYR A 428 19.44 -17.75 5.11
CA TYR A 428 18.12 -18.27 4.71
C TYR A 428 17.49 -19.26 5.70
N SER A 429 17.76 -19.06 6.99
CA SER A 429 17.33 -19.95 8.06
C SER A 429 17.08 -19.18 9.34
N PHE A 430 16.16 -19.69 10.15
CA PHE A 430 15.81 -19.11 11.44
C PHE A 430 15.50 -20.20 12.47
N SER A 431 15.65 -19.82 13.74
CA SER A 431 15.25 -20.63 14.88
C SER A 431 14.72 -19.74 16.00
N GLY A 432 13.72 -20.23 16.71
CA GLY A 432 13.17 -19.56 17.88
C GLY A 432 14.09 -19.66 19.09
N ILE A 433 14.07 -18.63 19.91
CA ILE A 433 14.91 -18.53 21.10
C ILE A 433 14.30 -19.37 22.23
N THR A 434 15.14 -20.15 22.92
CA THR A 434 14.71 -20.96 24.08
C THR A 434 14.15 -20.06 25.18
N GLY A 435 12.99 -20.42 25.73
CA GLY A 435 12.30 -19.65 26.76
C GLY A 435 11.38 -18.55 26.22
N GLU A 436 11.40 -18.31 24.91
CA GLU A 436 10.53 -17.34 24.24
C GLU A 436 9.37 -18.01 23.52
N VAL A 437 8.39 -17.22 23.05
CA VAL A 437 7.15 -17.74 22.44
C VAL A 437 7.39 -18.58 21.19
N CYS A 438 8.51 -18.39 20.50
CA CYS A 438 8.88 -19.17 19.32
C CYS A 438 9.78 -20.35 19.63
N ALA A 439 10.05 -20.68 20.90
CA ALA A 439 10.92 -21.80 21.27
C ALA A 439 10.50 -23.09 20.55
N GLY A 440 11.46 -23.74 19.89
CA GLY A 440 11.22 -24.97 19.10
C GLY A 440 10.70 -24.75 17.68
N VAL A 441 10.36 -23.51 17.28
CA VAL A 441 10.06 -23.16 15.89
C VAL A 441 11.36 -22.96 15.12
N SER A 442 11.51 -23.59 13.96
CA SER A 442 12.67 -23.40 13.09
C SER A 442 12.31 -23.67 11.63
N GLY A 443 13.06 -23.09 10.70
CA GLY A 443 12.85 -23.34 9.28
C GLY A 443 13.76 -22.50 8.38
N ASN A 444 13.38 -22.48 7.11
CA ASN A 444 14.05 -21.72 6.05
C ASN A 444 13.07 -20.74 5.41
N PHE A 445 13.60 -19.63 4.91
CA PHE A 445 12.90 -18.73 4.00
C PHE A 445 13.56 -18.72 2.63
N ASP A 446 12.82 -18.27 1.64
CA ASP A 446 13.14 -18.46 0.24
C ASP A 446 14.38 -17.66 -0.18
N ASN A 447 15.24 -18.32 -0.95
CA ASN A 447 16.42 -17.78 -1.61
C ASN A 447 16.20 -17.61 -3.13
N GLY A 448 14.94 -17.51 -3.54
CA GLY A 448 14.51 -17.43 -4.94
C GLY A 448 14.25 -18.79 -5.61
N SER A 449 14.24 -19.89 -4.86
CA SER A 449 14.08 -21.26 -5.41
C SER A 449 12.83 -22.00 -4.94
N SER A 450 12.03 -21.41 -4.03
CA SER A 450 10.89 -22.06 -3.35
C SER A 450 9.55 -21.36 -3.62
N GLY A 451 9.43 -20.68 -4.76
CA GLY A 451 8.17 -20.18 -5.31
C GLY A 451 7.60 -18.93 -4.62
N ALA A 452 8.40 -18.23 -3.81
CA ALA A 452 8.15 -16.84 -3.44
C ALA A 452 9.14 -15.94 -4.22
N PHE A 453 10.15 -15.40 -3.54
CA PHE A 453 11.19 -14.52 -4.10
C PHE A 453 12.47 -14.67 -3.26
N ASP A 454 13.59 -14.19 -3.79
CA ASP A 454 14.84 -14.16 -3.03
C ASP A 454 14.80 -13.05 -1.99
N VAL A 455 14.85 -13.42 -0.70
CA VAL A 455 14.95 -12.48 0.42
C VAL A 455 16.43 -12.16 0.64
N THR A 456 17.00 -11.30 -0.20
CA THR A 456 18.45 -11.04 -0.19
C THR A 456 18.90 -10.26 1.05
N TRP A 457 18.04 -9.36 1.57
CA TRP A 457 18.37 -8.40 2.63
C TRP A 457 17.36 -8.38 3.79
N PRO A 458 17.17 -9.50 4.51
CA PRO A 458 16.36 -9.51 5.73
C PRO A 458 16.95 -8.57 6.80
N ASP A 459 16.09 -7.88 7.54
CA ASP A 459 16.52 -6.93 8.58
C ASP A 459 17.03 -7.65 9.83
N VAL A 460 18.24 -7.33 10.29
CA VAL A 460 18.70 -7.71 11.64
C VAL A 460 18.19 -6.69 12.65
N LEU A 461 17.38 -7.17 13.59
CA LEU A 461 16.65 -6.32 14.53
C LEU A 461 17.38 -6.18 15.88
N VAL A 462 16.98 -5.18 16.66
CA VAL A 462 17.27 -5.11 18.10
C VAL A 462 16.00 -4.70 18.85
N PRO A 463 15.60 -5.41 19.93
CA PRO A 463 14.41 -5.04 20.67
C PRO A 463 14.57 -3.69 21.38
N GLN A 464 13.50 -2.89 21.39
CA GLN A 464 13.40 -1.68 22.20
C GLN A 464 13.00 -2.01 23.65
N THR A 465 12.98 -1.00 24.52
CA THR A 465 12.68 -1.19 25.96
C THR A 465 11.35 -1.93 26.16
N GLY A 466 11.42 -3.04 26.92
CA GLY A 466 10.28 -3.92 27.22
C GLY A 466 9.97 -4.96 26.15
N ALA A 467 10.58 -4.86 24.96
CA ALA A 467 10.46 -5.87 23.92
C ALA A 467 11.52 -6.96 24.09
N ARG A 468 11.30 -8.10 23.44
CA ARG A 468 12.16 -9.28 23.53
C ARG A 468 12.46 -9.85 22.16
N SER A 469 13.68 -10.33 21.96
CA SER A 469 14.03 -11.12 20.79
C SER A 469 13.35 -12.48 20.91
N VAL A 470 12.70 -12.97 19.86
CA VAL A 470 11.98 -14.25 19.88
C VAL A 470 12.49 -15.24 18.83
N MET A 471 13.15 -14.77 17.77
CA MET A 471 13.84 -15.60 16.78
C MET A 471 15.22 -15.07 16.45
N ARG A 472 16.09 -15.96 15.97
CA ARG A 472 17.41 -15.63 15.42
C ARG A 472 17.60 -16.25 14.04
N TYR A 473 18.38 -15.57 13.20
CA TYR A 473 18.91 -16.14 11.97
C TYR A 473 19.93 -17.23 12.28
N GLY A 474 20.11 -18.18 11.37
CA GLY A 474 21.11 -19.24 11.49
C GLY A 474 22.55 -18.72 11.63
N THR A 475 22.81 -17.50 11.14
CA THR A 475 24.09 -16.80 11.21
C THR A 475 24.32 -15.98 12.50
N GLY A 476 23.31 -15.83 13.37
CA GLY A 476 23.48 -15.25 14.70
C GLY A 476 22.90 -13.84 14.96
N GLY A 477 22.13 -13.26 14.05
CA GLY A 477 21.37 -12.01 14.29
C GLY A 477 19.94 -12.23 14.80
N VAL A 478 19.29 -11.21 15.38
CA VAL A 478 17.88 -11.28 15.79
C VAL A 478 16.99 -11.15 14.55
N ALA A 479 16.10 -12.13 14.36
CA ALA A 479 15.23 -12.22 13.19
C ALA A 479 13.78 -11.83 13.48
N ALA A 480 13.37 -11.86 14.74
CA ALA A 480 12.05 -11.41 15.16
C ALA A 480 12.06 -10.86 16.59
N VAL A 481 11.18 -9.88 16.81
CA VAL A 481 10.99 -9.18 18.09
C VAL A 481 9.51 -9.20 18.44
N ALA A 482 9.23 -9.35 19.74
CA ALA A 482 7.90 -9.34 20.31
C ALA A 482 7.80 -8.29 21.42
N TYR A 483 6.63 -7.66 21.55
CA TYR A 483 6.30 -6.79 22.67
C TYR A 483 4.83 -6.94 23.05
N ASP A 484 4.56 -6.86 24.35
CA ASP A 484 3.23 -6.79 24.94
C ASP A 484 3.23 -5.65 25.96
N GLY A 485 2.25 -4.76 25.87
CA GLY A 485 2.19 -3.60 26.76
C GLY A 485 1.44 -2.42 26.16
N VAL A 486 1.61 -1.25 26.78
CA VAL A 486 0.91 -0.04 26.38
C VAL A 486 1.74 0.72 25.34
N PHE A 487 1.05 1.26 24.33
CA PHE A 487 1.65 2.05 23.25
C PHE A 487 1.25 3.52 23.34
N GLY A 488 2.18 4.42 22.99
CA GLY A 488 1.94 5.86 22.90
C GLY A 488 1.22 6.42 24.13
N THR A 489 0.08 7.08 23.89
CA THR A 489 -0.80 7.62 24.95
C THR A 489 -1.95 6.69 25.31
N GLY A 490 -1.96 5.45 24.81
CA GLY A 490 -2.96 4.45 25.13
C GLY A 490 -2.92 4.06 26.60
N ILE A 491 -3.93 3.32 27.03
CA ILE A 491 -4.00 2.75 28.39
C ILE A 491 -4.34 1.25 28.39
N THR A 492 -4.78 0.73 27.26
CA THR A 492 -5.09 -0.69 27.06
C THR A 492 -3.84 -1.37 26.51
N PRO A 493 -3.34 -2.45 27.15
CA PRO A 493 -2.25 -3.23 26.58
C PRO A 493 -2.63 -3.81 25.22
N GLY A 494 -1.74 -3.68 24.24
CA GLY A 494 -1.77 -4.39 22.97
C GLY A 494 -0.52 -5.25 22.79
N SER A 495 -0.33 -5.77 21.58
CA SER A 495 0.86 -6.57 21.24
C SER A 495 1.39 -6.23 19.86
N VAL A 496 2.70 -6.35 19.68
CA VAL A 496 3.32 -6.36 18.36
C VAL A 496 4.28 -7.55 18.23
N PHE A 497 4.27 -8.19 17.07
CA PHE A 497 5.24 -9.20 16.66
C PHE A 497 5.80 -8.81 15.30
N VAL A 498 7.11 -8.62 15.21
CA VAL A 498 7.77 -8.20 13.98
C VAL A 498 8.80 -9.23 13.54
N MET A 499 8.77 -9.61 12.26
CA MET A 499 9.77 -10.43 11.60
C MET A 499 10.55 -9.60 10.58
N GLY A 500 11.88 -9.64 10.65
CA GLY A 500 12.77 -9.04 9.64
C GLY A 500 12.91 -9.88 8.38
N PHE A 501 11.97 -10.79 8.12
CA PHE A 501 11.82 -11.51 6.86
C PHE A 501 10.33 -11.82 6.61
N PRO A 502 9.89 -11.96 5.35
CA PRO A 502 8.48 -12.15 5.01
C PRO A 502 7.97 -13.55 5.41
N LEU A 503 6.80 -13.64 6.05
CA LEU A 503 6.18 -14.93 6.42
C LEU A 503 5.87 -15.80 5.19
N GLU A 504 5.42 -15.18 4.12
CA GLU A 504 5.11 -15.80 2.83
C GLU A 504 6.36 -16.42 2.17
N SER A 505 7.55 -15.95 2.51
CA SER A 505 8.81 -16.49 1.99
C SER A 505 9.25 -17.76 2.74
N VAL A 506 8.74 -18.03 3.95
CA VAL A 506 9.03 -19.26 4.70
C VAL A 506 8.61 -20.47 3.87
N THR A 507 9.53 -21.37 3.58
CA THR A 507 9.35 -22.39 2.53
C THR A 507 8.40 -23.50 2.97
N SER A 508 8.52 -23.96 4.21
CA SER A 508 7.69 -25.03 4.77
C SER A 508 6.32 -24.51 5.25
N PRO A 509 5.19 -25.07 4.76
CA PRO A 509 3.86 -24.79 5.31
C PRO A 509 3.76 -25.07 6.81
N ALA A 510 4.39 -26.14 7.29
CA ALA A 510 4.39 -26.48 8.71
C ALA A 510 5.12 -25.44 9.56
N ALA A 511 6.24 -24.89 9.05
CA ALA A 511 6.96 -23.82 9.73
C ALA A 511 6.12 -22.53 9.77
N ARG A 512 5.42 -22.17 8.68
CA ARG A 512 4.48 -21.03 8.67
C ARG A 512 3.40 -21.18 9.73
N THR A 513 2.75 -22.35 9.81
CA THR A 513 1.73 -22.62 10.84
C THR A 513 2.31 -22.56 12.26
N ALA A 514 3.53 -23.08 12.48
CA ALA A 514 4.19 -23.01 13.77
C ALA A 514 4.50 -21.56 14.20
N ILE A 515 4.93 -20.71 13.25
CA ILE A 515 5.09 -19.26 13.49
C ILE A 515 3.74 -18.64 13.87
N VAL A 516 2.70 -18.88 13.09
CA VAL A 516 1.36 -18.32 13.37
C VAL A 516 0.85 -18.76 14.74
N ASN A 517 1.04 -20.01 15.14
CA ASN A 517 0.67 -20.50 16.46
C ASN A 517 1.46 -19.80 17.58
N ALA A 518 2.76 -19.53 17.39
CA ALA A 518 3.56 -18.78 18.35
C ALA A 518 3.07 -17.32 18.48
N VAL A 519 2.89 -16.63 17.35
CA VAL A 519 2.38 -15.24 17.33
C VAL A 519 1.02 -15.14 18.02
N THR A 520 0.11 -16.05 17.70
CA THR A 520 -1.24 -16.04 18.30
C THR A 520 -1.25 -16.43 19.78
N THR A 521 -0.33 -17.29 20.21
CA THR A 521 -0.11 -17.58 21.63
C THR A 521 0.40 -16.35 22.37
N GLN A 522 1.26 -15.52 21.76
CA GLN A 522 1.64 -14.25 22.35
C GLN A 522 0.43 -13.32 22.47
N PHE A 523 -0.32 -13.12 21.38
CA PHE A 523 -1.40 -12.12 21.35
C PHE A 523 -2.54 -12.45 22.31
N PHE A 524 -2.88 -13.73 22.46
CA PHE A 524 -4.11 -14.14 23.14
C PHE A 524 -3.91 -15.16 24.26
N GLY A 525 -2.66 -15.54 24.55
CA GLY A 525 -2.33 -16.65 25.43
C GLY A 525 -2.62 -18.01 24.80
N VAL A 526 -2.32 -19.08 25.56
CA VAL A 526 -2.74 -20.42 25.21
C VAL A 526 -4.24 -20.49 25.44
N SER A 527 -5.03 -20.54 24.37
CA SER A 527 -6.46 -20.80 24.52
C SER A 527 -6.60 -22.22 25.06
N ALA A 528 -7.01 -22.37 26.32
CA ALA A 528 -7.60 -23.62 26.75
C ALA A 528 -8.79 -23.84 25.81
N VAL A 529 -8.73 -24.89 24.99
CA VAL A 529 -9.95 -25.45 24.45
C VAL A 529 -10.70 -25.93 25.68
N GLU A 530 -11.64 -25.13 26.18
CA GLU A 530 -12.63 -25.65 27.11
C GLU A 530 -13.38 -26.71 26.31
N ASP A 531 -13.05 -27.98 26.59
CA ASP A 531 -13.92 -29.10 26.29
C ASP A 531 -15.26 -28.75 26.93
N TRP A 532 -16.20 -28.28 26.11
CA TRP A 532 -17.59 -28.12 26.49
C TRP A 532 -18.12 -29.52 26.85
N THR A 533 -17.96 -29.89 28.11
CA THR A 533 -18.68 -31.01 28.68
C THR A 533 -20.12 -30.55 28.78
N GLN A 534 -20.97 -31.10 27.92
CA GLN A 534 -22.42 -30.97 27.99
C GLN A 534 -22.88 -31.34 29.41
N TYR A 535 -23.50 -30.40 30.11
CA TYR A 535 -24.30 -30.68 31.31
C TYR A 535 -25.75 -30.88 30.92
#